data_AF-A0A2H1GAQ6-F1
#
_entry.id   AF-A0A2H1GAQ6-F1
#
_cell.length_a   1.000
_cell.length_b   1.000
_cell.length_c   1.000
_cell.angle_alpha   90.00
_cell.angle_beta   90.00
_cell.angle_gamma   90.00
#
_symmetry.space_group_name_H-M   'P 1'
#
loop_
_entity.id
_entity.type
_entity.pdbx_description
1 polymer ?
#
loop_
_entity_poly.entity_id
_entity_poly.type
_entity_poly.pdbx_seq_one_letter_code
_entity_poly.pdbx_strand_id
1 'polypeptide(L)'
;MAALRQCLRSSRALINNTTTLPTREITLPTFLVPAFAVPSRQRTSHFSTTSRSHSKIGAAPLSIPPEVTFRTIQPPPPASNARISRTQRGATVEIEGPLGKMSYPIPAYMSVEVNEDARTRTLSIQDAEDRQQRAMWGTTRAYLQNSILGVSEGHAAILRLVGVGYRATVESTATTKSPEYEGQKFVNLKVGYAHPIELGVPMGVKASTPQPTRILLEGVEKEVVKQFAAEIRQWRRPEPYKGKGIFVNDETIKLKAKKIK
;
A
#
# COMPACT_ATOMS: atom_id res chain seq x y z
N MET A 1 33.14 51.71 -5.97
CA MET A 1 33.84 51.89 -4.68
C MET A 1 32.88 51.53 -3.55
N ALA A 2 33.10 50.37 -2.92
CA ALA A 2 32.83 50.05 -1.50
C ALA A 2 33.03 48.53 -1.34
N ALA A 3 33.73 48.13 -0.29
CA ALA A 3 34.65 46.99 -0.29
C ALA A 3 34.03 45.63 0.10
N LEU A 4 34.71 44.59 -0.39
CA LEU A 4 34.59 43.16 -0.11
C LEU A 4 34.65 42.80 1.39
N ARG A 5 33.77 41.87 1.82
CA ARG A 5 34.10 40.78 2.77
C ARG A 5 33.25 39.55 2.47
N GLN A 6 33.86 38.55 1.84
CA GLN A 6 33.32 37.20 1.67
C GLN A 6 33.66 36.37 2.93
N CYS A 7 32.69 35.59 3.42
CA CYS A 7 32.92 34.55 4.43
C CYS A 7 32.39 33.22 3.86
N LEU A 8 33.28 32.46 3.23
CA LEU A 8 33.03 31.12 2.71
C LEU A 8 33.38 30.10 3.81
N ARG A 9 32.38 29.44 4.40
CA ARG A 9 32.61 28.21 5.18
C ARG A 9 32.49 27.00 4.27
N SER A 10 33.64 26.61 3.72
CA SER A 10 33.89 25.30 3.12
C SER A 10 34.31 24.33 4.23
N SER A 11 33.62 23.21 4.37
CA SER A 11 34.11 22.05 5.11
C SER A 11 34.07 20.82 4.21
N ARG A 12 35.00 20.79 3.26
CA ARG A 12 35.48 19.58 2.58
C ARG A 12 36.81 19.24 3.23
N ALA A 13 36.86 18.12 3.96
CA ALA A 13 38.08 17.47 4.40
C ALA A 13 37.71 16.07 4.93
N LEU A 14 38.45 14.99 4.75
CA LEU A 14 39.68 14.70 4.02
C LEU A 14 39.72 13.16 3.98
N ILE A 15 40.14 12.61 2.86
CA ILE A 15 40.43 11.19 2.69
C ILE A 15 41.74 10.92 3.43
N ASN A 16 41.69 10.16 4.52
CA ASN A 16 42.89 9.77 5.27
C ASN A 16 43.57 8.58 4.58
N ASN A 17 44.54 8.86 3.73
CA ASN A 17 45.63 7.93 3.42
C ASN A 17 46.71 8.12 4.49
N THR A 18 46.76 7.23 5.48
CA THR A 18 47.87 7.20 6.44
C THR A 18 48.90 6.17 6.01
N THR A 19 50.03 6.69 5.54
CA THR A 19 51.30 6.00 5.32
C THR A 19 51.76 5.31 6.60
N THR A 20 52.00 4.00 6.53
CA THR A 20 52.57 3.20 7.62
C THR A 20 54.07 3.47 7.75
N LEU A 21 54.50 4.08 8.85
CA LEU A 21 55.89 4.05 9.30
C LEU A 21 56.11 2.79 10.17
N PRO A 22 57.24 2.08 10.05
CA PRO A 22 57.49 0.90 10.85
C PRO A 22 57.83 1.31 12.29
N THR A 23 56.89 1.08 13.21
CA THR A 23 57.15 1.17 14.65
C THR A 23 58.05 0.01 15.08
N ARG A 24 59.20 0.30 15.68
CA ARG A 24 60.03 -0.68 16.38
C ARG A 24 59.18 -1.42 17.41
N GLU A 25 59.06 -2.73 17.28
CA GLU A 25 58.47 -3.58 18.31
C GLU A 25 59.41 -3.61 19.52
N ILE A 26 59.00 -2.94 20.60
CA ILE A 26 59.59 -3.12 21.92
C ILE A 26 58.76 -4.21 22.60
N THR A 27 59.23 -5.46 22.52
CA THR A 27 58.66 -6.59 23.26
C THR A 27 59.06 -6.47 24.73
N LEU A 28 58.17 -5.88 25.54
CA LEU A 28 58.31 -5.96 26.99
C LEU A 28 57.97 -7.39 27.45
N PRO A 29 58.82 -8.02 28.29
CA PRO A 29 58.56 -9.36 28.81
C PRO A 29 57.27 -9.39 29.63
N THR A 30 56.49 -10.45 29.46
CA THR A 30 55.10 -10.65 29.93
C THR A 30 54.90 -10.47 31.44
N PHE A 31 55.98 -10.48 32.24
CA PHE A 31 55.92 -10.33 33.70
C PHE A 31 55.87 -8.86 34.19
N LEU A 32 56.10 -7.88 33.30
CA LEU A 32 56.02 -6.45 33.64
C LEU A 32 54.67 -5.80 33.33
N VAL A 33 53.68 -6.57 32.86
CA VAL A 33 52.32 -6.07 32.62
C VAL A 33 51.53 -6.13 33.94
N PRO A 34 51.06 -5.00 34.50
CA PRO A 34 50.20 -5.02 35.67
C PRO A 34 48.92 -5.80 35.36
N ALA A 35 48.56 -6.75 36.23
CA ALA A 35 47.46 -7.71 36.08
C ALA A 35 46.04 -7.11 35.97
N PHE A 36 45.90 -5.79 35.81
CA PHE A 36 44.62 -5.08 35.84
C PHE A 36 44.23 -4.38 34.53
N ALA A 37 44.93 -4.63 33.43
CA ALA A 37 44.62 -4.01 32.13
C ALA A 37 44.21 -5.03 31.07
N VAL A 38 43.26 -5.92 31.38
CA VAL A 38 42.42 -6.51 30.32
C VAL A 38 41.17 -5.63 30.26
N PRO A 39 40.98 -4.78 29.23
CA PRO A 39 39.67 -4.23 29.00
C PRO A 39 38.79 -5.43 28.64
N SER A 40 38.05 -5.94 29.62
CA SER A 40 36.95 -6.85 29.35
C SER A 40 36.07 -6.10 28.37
N ARG A 41 36.10 -6.53 27.10
CA ARG A 41 35.14 -6.08 26.10
C ARG A 41 33.80 -6.56 26.64
N GLN A 42 33.14 -5.72 27.43
CA GLN A 42 31.79 -5.94 27.89
C GLN A 42 30.96 -5.97 26.63
N ARG A 43 30.84 -7.15 26.05
CA ARG A 43 29.76 -7.51 25.16
C ARG A 43 28.53 -7.39 26.04
N THR A 44 27.94 -6.20 26.07
CA THR A 44 26.58 -6.04 26.53
C THR A 44 25.77 -6.98 25.65
N SER A 45 25.44 -8.16 26.18
CA SER A 45 24.54 -9.08 25.52
C SER A 45 23.26 -8.29 25.28
N HIS A 46 22.91 -8.07 24.01
CA HIS A 46 21.61 -7.55 23.68
C HIS A 46 20.58 -8.43 24.40
N PHE A 47 19.75 -7.82 25.25
CA PHE A 47 18.76 -8.50 26.08
C PHE A 47 17.76 -9.33 25.25
N SER A 48 17.76 -9.13 23.93
CA SER A 48 16.99 -9.92 22.97
C SER A 48 17.92 -10.71 22.05
N THR A 49 17.79 -12.04 22.05
CA THR A 49 18.39 -12.96 21.08
C THR A 49 17.53 -13.15 19.84
N THR A 50 16.35 -12.51 19.77
CA THR A 50 15.51 -12.56 18.58
C THR A 50 16.22 -11.87 17.42
N SER A 51 16.39 -12.60 16.32
CA SER A 51 16.84 -11.99 15.07
C SER A 51 15.87 -10.89 14.68
N ARG A 52 16.38 -9.75 14.20
CA ARG A 52 15.54 -8.67 13.67
C ARG A 52 14.71 -9.25 12.53
N SER A 53 13.41 -9.45 12.76
CA SER A 53 12.53 -10.02 11.73
C SER A 53 12.18 -8.92 10.73
N HIS A 54 12.59 -9.12 9.49
CA HIS A 54 12.10 -8.37 8.34
C HIS A 54 10.56 -8.47 8.21
N SER A 55 9.94 -7.60 7.42
CA SER A 55 8.50 -7.67 7.17
C SER A 55 8.14 -9.04 6.59
N LYS A 56 7.39 -9.85 7.34
CA LYS A 56 6.92 -11.17 6.89
C LYS A 56 6.01 -11.07 5.65
N ILE A 57 5.29 -9.95 5.52
CA ILE A 57 4.41 -9.67 4.37
C ILE A 57 5.24 -9.23 3.16
N GLY A 58 6.21 -8.33 3.36
CA GLY A 58 7.05 -7.82 2.28
C GLY A 58 7.95 -8.89 1.67
N ALA A 59 8.50 -9.78 2.50
CA ALA A 59 9.37 -10.87 2.05
C ALA A 59 8.63 -12.02 1.35
N ALA A 60 7.31 -12.12 1.52
CA ALA A 60 6.53 -13.19 0.92
C ALA A 60 6.39 -12.95 -0.60
N PRO A 61 6.80 -13.91 -1.45
CA PRO A 61 6.79 -13.75 -2.89
C PRO A 61 5.36 -13.54 -3.42
N LEU A 62 5.25 -12.84 -4.53
CA LEU A 62 4.03 -12.68 -5.33
C LEU A 62 4.01 -13.81 -6.37
N SER A 63 2.97 -14.65 -6.32
CA SER A 63 2.73 -15.67 -7.34
C SER A 63 1.96 -15.04 -8.50
N ILE A 64 2.50 -15.14 -9.71
CA ILE A 64 1.86 -14.58 -10.90
C ILE A 64 1.12 -15.71 -11.63
N PRO A 65 -0.22 -15.65 -11.77
CA PRO A 65 -0.98 -16.63 -12.53
C PRO A 65 -0.63 -16.58 -14.03
N PRO A 66 -0.89 -17.66 -14.79
CA PRO A 66 -0.46 -17.78 -16.18
C PRO A 66 -0.96 -16.68 -17.11
N GLU A 67 -2.13 -16.14 -16.80
CA GLU A 67 -2.86 -15.16 -17.60
C GLU A 67 -2.38 -13.71 -17.39
N VAL A 68 -1.60 -13.46 -16.34
CA VAL A 68 -1.19 -12.11 -15.95
C VAL A 68 0.24 -11.84 -16.40
N THR A 69 0.44 -10.68 -17.03
CA THR A 69 1.75 -10.13 -17.37
C THR A 69 2.16 -9.11 -16.30
N PHE A 70 3.42 -9.19 -15.86
CA PHE A 70 3.99 -8.29 -14.86
C PHE A 70 5.23 -7.64 -15.44
N ARG A 71 5.19 -6.32 -15.65
CA ARG A 71 6.29 -5.53 -16.22
C ARG A 71 6.73 -4.47 -15.22
N THR A 72 8.03 -4.33 -15.03
CA THR A 72 8.61 -3.23 -14.25
C THR A 72 9.27 -2.26 -15.21
N ILE A 73 8.68 -1.08 -15.36
CA ILE A 73 9.20 0.01 -16.19
C ILE A 73 10.10 0.88 -15.31
N GLN A 74 11.37 0.94 -15.67
CA GLN A 74 12.30 1.86 -15.04
C GLN A 74 12.05 3.29 -15.53
N PRO A 75 12.22 4.30 -14.68
CA PRO A 75 12.01 5.69 -15.07
C PRO A 75 12.99 6.08 -16.18
N PRO A 76 12.58 6.93 -17.15
CA PRO A 76 13.48 7.36 -18.21
C PRO A 76 14.66 8.13 -17.61
N PRO A 77 15.87 7.98 -18.20
CA PRO A 77 17.06 8.68 -17.72
C PRO A 77 16.83 10.19 -17.73
N PRO A 78 17.40 10.95 -16.77
CA PRO A 78 17.27 12.40 -16.76
C PRO A 78 17.91 12.99 -18.02
N ALA A 79 17.20 13.88 -18.69
CA ALA A 79 17.76 14.65 -19.81
C ALA A 79 18.95 15.48 -19.32
N SER A 80 20.01 15.60 -20.14
CA SER A 80 21.28 16.23 -19.79
C SER A 80 21.16 17.67 -19.26
N ASN A 81 20.07 18.38 -19.60
CA ASN A 81 19.82 19.77 -19.20
C ASN A 81 18.69 19.91 -18.15
N ALA A 82 18.16 18.82 -17.62
CA ALA A 82 17.09 18.88 -16.63
C ALA A 82 17.64 19.22 -15.24
N ARG A 83 17.09 20.28 -14.62
CA ARG A 83 17.30 20.57 -13.19
C ARG A 83 16.91 19.32 -12.40
N ILE A 84 17.90 18.67 -11.76
CA ILE A 84 17.70 17.48 -10.94
C ILE A 84 16.67 17.81 -9.86
N SER A 85 15.44 17.31 -9.99
CA SER A 85 14.47 17.41 -8.89
C SER A 85 14.96 16.50 -7.77
N ARG A 86 14.84 16.97 -6.52
CA ARG A 86 15.31 16.25 -5.32
C ARG A 86 14.48 14.97 -5.04
N THR A 87 13.44 14.73 -5.84
CA THR A 87 12.57 13.54 -5.78
C THR A 87 13.18 12.45 -6.64
N GLN A 88 13.73 11.41 -6.01
CA GLN A 88 14.19 10.22 -6.72
C GLN A 88 13.03 9.62 -7.53
N ARG A 89 13.24 9.39 -8.83
CA ARG A 89 12.23 8.79 -9.70
C ARG A 89 12.10 7.31 -9.34
N GLY A 90 10.90 6.91 -8.95
CA GLY A 90 10.54 5.52 -8.71
C GLY A 90 10.35 4.73 -10.00
N ALA A 91 10.36 3.40 -9.91
CA ALA A 91 9.94 2.52 -11.01
C ALA A 91 8.41 2.42 -11.06
N THR A 92 7.84 2.17 -12.22
CA THR A 92 6.40 1.92 -12.36
C THR A 92 6.17 0.45 -12.68
N VAL A 93 5.31 -0.21 -11.92
CA VAL A 93 4.91 -1.59 -12.20
C VAL A 93 3.59 -1.59 -12.95
N GLU A 94 3.58 -2.25 -14.09
CA GLU A 94 2.41 -2.49 -14.91
C GLU A 94 2.00 -3.95 -14.81
N ILE A 95 0.74 -4.18 -14.48
CA ILE A 95 0.13 -5.50 -14.34
C ILE A 95 -1.02 -5.54 -15.31
N GLU A 96 -0.96 -6.44 -16.29
CA GLU A 96 -2.04 -6.62 -17.26
C GLU A 96 -2.59 -8.05 -17.15
N GLY A 97 -3.90 -8.18 -17.28
CA GLY A 97 -4.59 -9.45 -17.21
C GLY A 97 -5.89 -9.43 -18.01
N PRO A 98 -6.72 -10.48 -17.90
CA PRO A 98 -7.95 -10.61 -18.69
C PRO A 98 -8.97 -9.50 -18.44
N LEU A 99 -9.08 -9.00 -17.20
CA LEU A 99 -10.10 -8.02 -16.82
C LEU A 99 -9.65 -6.56 -17.04
N GLY A 100 -8.35 -6.31 -17.25
CA GLY A 100 -7.82 -4.97 -17.46
C GLY A 100 -6.34 -4.82 -17.15
N LYS A 101 -5.93 -3.56 -16.99
CA LYS A 101 -4.55 -3.17 -16.70
C LYS A 101 -4.48 -2.26 -15.48
N MET A 102 -3.45 -2.44 -14.66
CA MET A 102 -3.16 -1.62 -13.49
C MET A 102 -1.73 -1.10 -13.57
N SER A 103 -1.54 0.17 -13.21
CA SER A 103 -0.23 0.79 -13.11
C SER A 103 -0.02 1.29 -11.68
N TYR A 104 1.10 0.91 -11.06
CA TYR A 104 1.41 1.28 -9.68
C TYR A 104 2.85 1.81 -9.58
N PRO A 105 3.05 3.07 -9.15
CA PRO A 105 4.37 3.63 -8.94
C PRO A 105 5.00 3.11 -7.65
N ILE A 106 6.24 2.62 -7.74
CA ILE A 106 7.04 2.08 -6.65
C ILE A 106 8.18 3.05 -6.34
N PRO A 107 8.48 3.35 -5.06
CA PRO A 107 9.62 4.20 -4.68
C PRO A 107 10.97 3.65 -5.13
N ALA A 108 11.94 4.54 -5.37
CA ALA A 108 13.27 4.21 -5.88
C ALA A 108 14.11 3.28 -4.97
N TYR A 109 13.82 3.26 -3.67
CA TYR A 109 14.52 2.41 -2.70
C TYR A 109 14.00 0.96 -2.66
N MET A 110 13.03 0.61 -3.51
CA MET A 110 12.50 -0.75 -3.62
C MET A 110 12.93 -1.39 -4.94
N SER A 111 13.29 -2.67 -4.87
CA SER A 111 13.64 -3.50 -6.02
C SER A 111 12.67 -4.68 -6.15
N VAL A 112 12.42 -5.09 -7.40
CA VAL A 112 11.63 -6.28 -7.73
C VAL A 112 12.56 -7.34 -8.28
N GLU A 113 12.73 -8.41 -7.52
CA GLU A 113 13.50 -9.58 -7.92
C GLU A 113 12.60 -10.56 -8.68
N VAL A 114 13.08 -10.97 -9.84
CA VAL A 114 12.38 -11.85 -10.78
C VAL A 114 12.94 -13.26 -10.61
N ASN A 115 12.09 -14.19 -10.18
CA ASN A 115 12.39 -15.62 -10.26
C ASN A 115 11.55 -16.22 -11.39
N GLU A 116 12.21 -16.58 -12.49
CA GLU A 116 11.56 -17.09 -13.70
C GLU A 116 11.08 -18.54 -13.52
N ASP A 117 11.88 -19.39 -12.86
CA ASP A 117 11.59 -20.82 -12.65
C ASP A 117 10.28 -21.06 -11.90
N ALA A 118 10.04 -20.28 -10.84
CA ALA A 118 8.84 -20.40 -10.01
C ALA A 118 7.73 -19.41 -10.41
N ARG A 119 7.93 -18.59 -11.46
CA ARG A 119 7.03 -17.49 -11.86
C ARG A 119 6.63 -16.60 -10.67
N THR A 120 7.58 -16.30 -9.81
CA THR A 120 7.38 -15.46 -8.63
C THR A 120 8.12 -14.13 -8.74
N ARG A 121 7.62 -13.12 -8.03
CA ARG A 121 8.29 -11.83 -7.84
C ARG A 121 8.47 -11.56 -6.36
N THR A 122 9.69 -11.29 -5.95
CA THR A 122 10.02 -10.94 -4.57
C THR A 122 10.35 -9.46 -4.52
N LEU A 123 9.86 -8.76 -3.49
CA LEU A 123 10.20 -7.36 -3.28
C LEU A 123 11.33 -7.27 -2.26
N SER A 124 12.31 -6.43 -2.53
CA SER A 124 13.39 -6.09 -1.61
C SER A 124 13.49 -4.58 -1.40
N ILE A 125 14.06 -4.18 -0.27
CA ILE A 125 14.32 -2.78 0.09
C ILE A 125 15.80 -2.57 0.31
N GLN A 126 16.28 -1.36 0.03
CA GLN A 126 17.70 -1.01 0.19
C GLN A 126 18.14 -1.02 1.65
N ASP A 127 17.37 -0.38 2.54
CA ASP A 127 17.67 -0.29 3.95
C ASP A 127 16.54 -0.89 4.80
N ALA A 128 16.85 -2.00 5.47
CA ALA A 128 15.92 -2.67 6.37
C ALA A 128 15.77 -1.97 7.74
N GLU A 129 16.71 -1.09 8.10
CA GLU A 129 16.72 -0.35 9.36
C GLU A 129 15.85 0.91 9.30
N ASP A 130 15.67 1.48 8.11
CA ASP A 130 14.74 2.58 7.91
C ASP A 130 13.29 2.14 8.12
N ARG A 131 12.61 2.82 9.05
CA ARG A 131 11.21 2.59 9.38
C ARG A 131 10.31 2.87 8.17
N GLN A 132 10.60 3.89 7.37
CA GLN A 132 9.75 4.28 6.25
C GLN A 132 9.81 3.22 5.15
N GLN A 133 11.01 2.77 4.77
CA GLN A 133 11.18 1.71 3.78
C GLN A 133 10.50 0.41 4.22
N ARG A 134 10.66 0.02 5.48
CA ARG A 134 10.03 -1.19 6.03
C ARG A 134 8.50 -1.14 6.00
N ALA A 135 7.91 0.02 6.29
CA ALA A 135 6.46 0.21 6.24
C ALA A 135 5.94 0.17 4.80
N MET A 136 6.65 0.81 3.87
CA MET A 136 6.28 0.83 2.47
C MET A 136 6.41 -0.55 1.82
N TRP A 137 7.44 -1.32 2.20
CA TRP A 137 7.68 -2.66 1.67
C TRP A 137 6.46 -3.59 1.75
N GLY A 138 5.85 -3.68 2.94
CA GLY A 138 4.64 -4.49 3.13
C GLY A 138 3.42 -3.91 2.41
N THR A 139 3.31 -2.58 2.39
CA THR A 139 2.20 -1.87 1.75
C THR A 139 2.20 -2.10 0.24
N THR A 140 3.31 -1.83 -0.43
CA THR A 140 3.48 -2.05 -1.87
C THR A 140 3.26 -3.50 -2.24
N ARG A 141 3.78 -4.46 -1.45
CA ARG A 141 3.53 -5.89 -1.66
C ARG A 141 2.03 -6.20 -1.66
N ALA A 142 1.30 -5.71 -0.66
CA ALA A 142 -0.14 -5.93 -0.55
C ALA A 142 -0.92 -5.29 -1.71
N TYR A 143 -0.53 -4.08 -2.14
CA TYR A 143 -1.12 -3.41 -3.31
C TYR A 143 -0.90 -4.23 -4.59
N LEU A 144 0.34 -4.65 -4.88
CA LEU A 144 0.64 -5.47 -6.05
C LEU A 144 -0.12 -6.81 -6.04
N GLN A 145 -0.21 -7.48 -4.89
CA GLN A 145 -1.01 -8.70 -4.77
C GLN A 145 -2.50 -8.44 -5.08
N ASN A 146 -3.06 -7.35 -4.55
CA ASN A 146 -4.44 -6.99 -4.83
C ASN A 146 -4.65 -6.64 -6.31
N SER A 147 -3.68 -5.99 -6.95
CA SER A 147 -3.71 -5.69 -8.39
C SER A 147 -3.66 -6.96 -9.23
N ILE A 148 -2.77 -7.91 -8.92
CA ILE A 148 -2.68 -9.22 -9.60
C ILE A 148 -4.02 -9.95 -9.51
N LEU A 149 -4.58 -10.11 -8.30
CA LEU A 149 -5.88 -10.75 -8.10
C LEU A 149 -7.02 -9.96 -8.78
N GLY A 150 -6.92 -8.64 -8.81
CA GLY A 150 -7.93 -7.77 -9.40
C GLY A 150 -8.00 -7.89 -10.92
N VAL A 151 -6.86 -8.01 -11.61
CA VAL A 151 -6.85 -8.18 -13.08
C VAL A 151 -7.16 -9.62 -13.51
N SER A 152 -6.94 -10.60 -12.64
CA SER A 152 -7.22 -12.02 -12.92
C SER A 152 -8.65 -12.41 -12.57
N GLU A 153 -9.03 -12.27 -11.30
CA GLU A 153 -10.31 -12.73 -10.76
C GLU A 153 -11.32 -11.59 -10.61
N GLY A 154 -10.82 -10.37 -10.32
CA GLY A 154 -11.65 -9.22 -9.97
C GLY A 154 -11.99 -9.18 -8.49
N HIS A 155 -12.32 -7.98 -7.99
CA HIS A 155 -12.79 -7.79 -6.62
C HIS A 155 -14.30 -7.61 -6.61
N ALA A 156 -14.96 -8.30 -5.68
CA ALA A 156 -16.39 -8.16 -5.44
C ALA A 156 -16.68 -7.57 -4.05
N ALA A 157 -17.73 -6.76 -3.97
CA ALA A 157 -18.33 -6.33 -2.71
C ALA A 157 -19.85 -6.53 -2.77
N ILE A 158 -20.38 -7.29 -1.82
CA ILE A 158 -21.80 -7.60 -1.73
C ILE A 158 -22.43 -6.69 -0.67
N LEU A 159 -23.40 -5.87 -1.04
CA LEU A 159 -24.15 -5.07 -0.07
C LEU A 159 -25.52 -5.70 0.16
N ARG A 160 -25.83 -5.95 1.44
CA ARG A 160 -27.12 -6.49 1.88
C ARG A 160 -27.94 -5.39 2.53
N LEU A 161 -29.15 -5.17 2.01
CA LEU A 161 -30.09 -4.21 2.57
C LEU A 161 -31.05 -4.93 3.52
N VAL A 162 -31.07 -4.51 4.78
CA VAL A 162 -31.97 -5.04 5.81
C VAL A 162 -32.93 -3.94 6.25
N GLY A 163 -34.21 -4.13 5.99
CA GLY A 163 -35.26 -3.18 6.36
C GLY A 163 -36.51 -3.39 5.54
N VAL A 164 -37.67 -3.09 6.13
CA VAL A 164 -38.94 -3.13 5.40
C VAL A 164 -38.94 -1.99 4.38
N GLY A 165 -39.26 -2.32 3.12
CA GLY A 165 -39.27 -1.37 2.01
C GLY A 165 -37.89 -1.00 1.48
N TYR A 166 -36.80 -1.60 2.00
CA TYR A 166 -35.45 -1.30 1.54
C TYR A 166 -35.18 -2.05 0.24
N ARG A 167 -34.83 -1.30 -0.81
CA ARG A 167 -34.49 -1.87 -2.12
C ARG A 167 -33.51 -0.98 -2.88
N ALA A 168 -32.78 -1.61 -3.79
CA ALA A 168 -31.86 -0.96 -4.70
C ALA A 168 -32.17 -1.36 -6.14
N THR A 169 -32.03 -0.42 -7.07
CA THR A 169 -32.09 -0.64 -8.52
C THR A 169 -30.86 -0.01 -9.18
N VAL A 170 -30.42 -0.58 -10.30
CA VAL A 170 -29.36 0.01 -11.12
C VAL A 170 -30.00 0.60 -12.37
N GLU A 171 -29.90 1.91 -12.54
CA GLU A 171 -30.52 2.68 -13.61
C GLU A 171 -29.41 3.33 -14.47
N SER A 172 -29.69 3.57 -15.75
CA SER A 172 -28.74 4.22 -16.67
C SER A 172 -28.75 5.74 -16.57
N THR A 173 -29.80 6.31 -16.00
CA THR A 173 -30.03 7.76 -15.96
C THR A 173 -30.39 8.14 -14.54
N ALA A 174 -29.82 9.23 -14.05
CA ALA A 174 -30.17 9.84 -12.76
C ALA A 174 -30.96 11.14 -12.98
N THR A 175 -31.92 11.40 -12.09
CA THR A 175 -32.72 12.63 -12.10
C THR A 175 -31.99 13.79 -11.43
N THR A 176 -31.21 13.49 -10.39
CA THR A 176 -30.61 14.49 -9.49
C THR A 176 -29.15 14.76 -9.80
N LYS A 177 -28.42 13.77 -10.34
CA LYS A 177 -26.98 13.86 -10.60
C LYS A 177 -26.69 13.80 -12.08
N SER A 178 -25.83 14.70 -12.52
CA SER A 178 -25.27 14.66 -13.87
C SER A 178 -24.24 13.52 -13.97
N PRO A 179 -24.16 12.82 -15.11
CA PRO A 179 -23.11 11.83 -15.35
C PRO A 179 -21.75 12.50 -15.43
N GLU A 180 -20.77 11.92 -14.75
CA GLU A 180 -19.36 12.34 -14.78
C GLU A 180 -18.65 11.83 -16.05
N TYR A 181 -19.11 10.70 -16.58
CA TYR A 181 -18.61 10.10 -17.81
C TYR A 181 -19.75 9.46 -18.63
N GLU A 182 -19.51 9.27 -19.92
CA GLU A 182 -20.50 8.72 -20.85
C GLU A 182 -20.91 7.29 -20.48
N GLY A 183 -22.22 7.03 -20.40
CA GLY A 183 -22.75 5.71 -20.06
C GLY A 183 -22.61 5.32 -18.59
N GLN A 184 -22.35 6.28 -17.69
CA GLN A 184 -22.32 6.05 -16.25
C GLN A 184 -23.66 5.50 -15.75
N LYS A 185 -23.60 4.40 -15.00
CA LYS A 185 -24.76 3.81 -14.32
C LYS A 185 -24.93 4.43 -12.94
N PHE A 186 -26.16 4.43 -12.46
CA PHE A 186 -26.52 4.95 -11.14
C PHE A 186 -27.17 3.86 -10.30
N VAL A 187 -26.73 3.74 -9.05
CA VAL A 187 -27.41 2.92 -8.03
C VAL A 187 -28.46 3.79 -7.36
N ASN A 188 -29.72 3.45 -7.58
CA ASN A 188 -30.87 4.10 -6.96
C ASN A 188 -31.28 3.32 -5.70
N LEU A 189 -31.24 3.98 -4.54
CA LEU A 189 -31.54 3.41 -3.24
C LEU A 189 -32.85 3.96 -2.69
N LYS A 190 -33.75 3.06 -2.31
CA LYS A 190 -34.95 3.36 -1.52
C LYS A 190 -34.78 2.76 -0.13
N VAL A 191 -34.28 3.55 0.82
CA VAL A 191 -33.95 3.10 2.20
C VAL A 191 -34.69 3.90 3.28
N GLY A 192 -35.90 4.37 2.97
CA GLY A 192 -36.78 5.07 3.91
C GLY A 192 -36.60 6.60 3.97
N TYR A 193 -35.90 7.19 3.00
CA TYR A 193 -35.91 8.63 2.75
C TYR A 193 -37.10 9.01 1.86
N ALA A 194 -37.51 10.29 1.91
CA ALA A 194 -38.63 10.79 1.12
C ALA A 194 -38.37 10.78 -0.40
N HIS A 195 -37.12 10.99 -0.81
CA HIS A 195 -36.68 10.95 -2.21
C HIS A 195 -35.74 9.75 -2.44
N PRO A 196 -35.66 9.22 -3.68
CA PRO A 196 -34.68 8.21 -4.05
C PRO A 196 -33.26 8.77 -3.96
N ILE A 197 -32.31 7.96 -3.47
CA ILE A 197 -30.89 8.33 -3.42
C ILE A 197 -30.20 7.74 -4.62
N GLU A 198 -29.69 8.58 -5.52
CA GLU A 198 -28.97 8.18 -6.73
C GLU A 198 -27.45 8.34 -6.51
N LEU A 199 -26.69 7.28 -6.77
CA LEU A 199 -25.23 7.25 -6.64
C LEU A 199 -24.59 6.83 -7.96
N GLY A 200 -23.75 7.68 -8.53
CA GLY A 200 -22.98 7.37 -9.74
C GLY A 200 -21.97 6.28 -9.44
N VAL A 201 -21.99 5.21 -10.25
CA VAL A 201 -20.98 4.16 -10.16
C VAL A 201 -19.66 4.73 -10.67
N PRO A 202 -18.54 4.57 -9.95
CA PRO A 202 -17.24 5.08 -10.41
C PRO A 202 -16.74 4.29 -11.62
N MET A 203 -15.83 4.91 -12.39
CA MET A 203 -15.24 4.29 -13.57
C MET A 203 -14.52 2.97 -13.22
N GLY A 204 -14.72 1.95 -14.05
CA GLY A 204 -14.11 0.63 -13.85
C GLY A 204 -14.82 -0.26 -12.83
N VAL A 205 -15.91 0.21 -12.21
CA VAL A 205 -16.78 -0.60 -11.35
C VAL A 205 -18.08 -0.92 -12.07
N LYS A 206 -18.54 -2.16 -11.95
CA LYS A 206 -19.82 -2.64 -12.44
C LYS A 206 -20.73 -2.93 -11.25
N ALA A 207 -21.87 -2.24 -11.20
CA ALA A 207 -22.92 -2.52 -10.23
C ALA A 207 -24.01 -3.40 -10.86
N SER A 208 -24.44 -4.42 -10.12
CA SER A 208 -25.57 -5.27 -10.46
C SER A 208 -26.46 -5.50 -9.24
N THR A 209 -27.74 -5.76 -9.46
CA THR A 209 -28.72 -6.03 -8.39
C THR A 209 -29.38 -7.38 -8.65
N PRO A 210 -28.75 -8.50 -8.24
CA PRO A 210 -29.33 -9.83 -8.42
C PRO A 210 -30.64 -10.01 -7.65
N GLN A 211 -30.77 -9.33 -6.51
CA GLN A 211 -32.02 -9.24 -5.74
C GLN A 211 -32.26 -7.78 -5.39
N PRO A 212 -33.52 -7.33 -5.23
CA PRO A 212 -33.80 -5.96 -4.82
C PRO A 212 -33.14 -5.58 -3.49
N THR A 213 -32.88 -6.54 -2.61
CA THR A 213 -32.22 -6.36 -1.31
C THR A 213 -30.72 -6.66 -1.33
N ARG A 214 -30.12 -6.95 -2.50
CA ARG A 214 -28.69 -7.23 -2.63
C ARG A 214 -28.08 -6.50 -3.84
N ILE A 215 -27.02 -5.75 -3.59
CA ILE A 215 -26.19 -5.13 -4.63
C ILE A 215 -24.88 -5.90 -4.70
N LEU A 216 -24.43 -6.21 -5.90
CA LEU A 216 -23.13 -6.79 -6.18
C LEU A 216 -22.32 -5.76 -6.97
N LEU A 217 -21.23 -5.30 -6.36
CA LEU A 217 -20.25 -4.43 -7.00
C LEU A 217 -19.06 -5.28 -7.41
N GLU A 218 -18.64 -5.17 -8.67
CA GLU A 218 -17.50 -5.87 -9.25
C GLU A 218 -16.54 -4.84 -9.84
N GLY A 219 -15.23 -5.04 -9.72
CA GLY A 219 -14.24 -4.17 -10.34
C GLY A 219 -12.82 -4.68 -10.18
N VAL A 220 -11.92 -4.13 -11.00
CA VAL A 220 -10.48 -4.51 -11.00
C VAL A 220 -9.76 -3.91 -9.80
N GLU A 221 -10.13 -2.70 -9.39
CA GLU A 221 -9.48 -1.98 -8.31
C GLU A 221 -10.22 -2.15 -6.97
N LYS A 222 -9.59 -2.86 -6.04
CA LYS A 222 -10.15 -3.16 -4.71
C LYS A 222 -10.47 -1.91 -3.90
N GLU A 223 -9.64 -0.87 -4.03
CA GLU A 223 -9.81 0.39 -3.30
C GLU A 223 -11.10 1.09 -3.73
N VAL A 224 -11.27 1.31 -5.03
CA VAL A 224 -12.46 1.96 -5.62
C VAL A 224 -13.74 1.18 -5.32
N VAL A 225 -13.71 -0.15 -5.48
CA VAL A 225 -14.89 -1.00 -5.20
C VAL A 225 -15.32 -0.89 -3.73
N LYS A 226 -14.36 -0.96 -2.80
CA LYS A 226 -14.66 -0.89 -1.36
C LYS A 226 -15.01 0.52 -0.90
N GLN A 227 -14.40 1.53 -1.49
CA GLN A 227 -14.72 2.93 -1.24
C GLN A 227 -16.18 3.22 -1.62
N PHE A 228 -16.58 2.82 -2.83
CA PHE A 228 -17.97 2.99 -3.27
C PHE A 228 -18.96 2.20 -2.40
N ALA A 229 -18.60 0.97 -1.98
CA ALA A 229 -19.40 0.21 -1.03
C ALA A 229 -19.58 0.94 0.32
N ALA A 230 -18.53 1.60 0.81
CA ALA A 230 -18.57 2.38 2.04
C ALA A 230 -19.45 3.63 1.91
N GLU A 231 -19.40 4.31 0.76
CA GLU A 231 -20.25 5.46 0.43
C GLU A 231 -21.74 5.08 0.40
N ILE A 232 -22.08 3.95 -0.24
CA ILE A 232 -23.47 3.43 -0.20
C ILE A 232 -23.90 3.15 1.24
N ARG A 233 -23.05 2.48 2.04
CA ARG A 233 -23.33 2.16 3.44
C ARG A 233 -23.52 3.40 4.30
N GLN A 234 -22.87 4.52 3.98
CA GLN A 234 -22.96 5.76 4.75
C GLN A 234 -24.39 6.30 4.83
N TRP A 235 -25.19 6.15 3.77
CA TRP A 235 -26.59 6.61 3.73
C TRP A 235 -27.46 5.94 4.78
N ARG A 236 -27.23 4.65 5.04
CA ARG A 236 -27.92 3.98 6.15
C ARG A 236 -27.08 2.90 6.80
N ARG A 237 -26.29 3.32 7.78
CA ARG A 237 -25.48 2.45 8.64
C ARG A 237 -26.37 1.47 9.45
N PRO A 238 -25.92 0.22 9.67
CA PRO A 238 -26.63 -0.75 10.51
C PRO A 238 -26.90 -0.23 11.93
N GLU A 239 -28.15 -0.33 12.37
CA GLU A 239 -28.55 0.06 13.73
C GLU A 239 -28.46 -1.09 14.74
N PRO A 240 -28.13 -0.81 16.02
CA PRO A 240 -27.88 -1.85 17.01
C PRO A 240 -29.14 -2.49 17.62
N TYR A 241 -30.36 -2.08 17.25
CA TYR A 241 -31.59 -2.61 17.87
C TYR A 241 -32.29 -3.65 16.99
N LYS A 242 -32.60 -3.29 15.73
CA LYS A 242 -33.26 -4.19 14.77
C LYS A 242 -32.35 -4.62 13.62
N GLY A 243 -31.08 -4.20 13.64
CA GLY A 243 -30.13 -4.53 12.57
C GLY A 243 -30.52 -3.94 11.21
N LYS A 244 -31.40 -2.93 11.16
CA LYS A 244 -31.77 -2.28 9.91
C LYS A 244 -30.62 -1.45 9.38
N GLY A 245 -30.37 -1.51 8.09
CA GLY A 245 -29.32 -0.78 7.40
C GLY A 245 -28.69 -1.58 6.29
N ILE A 246 -27.57 -1.06 5.79
CA ILE A 246 -26.81 -1.65 4.69
C ILE A 246 -25.55 -2.28 5.27
N PHE A 247 -25.36 -3.57 5.03
CA PHE A 247 -24.18 -4.33 5.44
C PHE A 247 -23.28 -4.58 4.24
N VAL A 248 -21.97 -4.47 4.43
CA VAL A 248 -20.98 -4.79 3.39
C VAL A 248 -20.38 -6.16 3.66
N ASN A 249 -20.44 -7.05 2.67
CA ASN A 249 -20.02 -8.45 2.73
C ASN A 249 -20.64 -9.17 3.95
N ASP A 250 -19.79 -9.79 4.76
CA ASP A 250 -20.16 -10.55 5.97
C ASP A 250 -20.20 -9.68 7.23
N GLU A 251 -20.33 -8.35 7.08
CA GLU A 251 -20.52 -7.45 8.22
C GLU A 251 -21.78 -7.85 9.01
N THR A 252 -21.63 -7.89 10.34
CA THR A 252 -22.70 -8.14 11.30
C THR A 252 -22.67 -7.10 12.40
N ILE A 253 -23.83 -6.86 13.03
CA ILE A 253 -23.97 -5.93 14.16
C ILE A 253 -24.51 -6.67 15.38
N LYS A 254 -23.93 -6.38 16.55
CA LYS A 254 -24.42 -6.91 17.83
C LYS A 254 -25.72 -6.20 18.20
N LEU A 255 -26.80 -6.98 18.32
CA LEU A 255 -28.11 -6.47 18.70
C LEU A 255 -28.18 -6.24 20.20
N LYS A 256 -28.66 -5.07 20.60
CA LYS A 256 -29.01 -4.74 21.99
C LYS A 256 -30.44 -5.18 22.25
N ALA A 257 -30.64 -5.89 23.36
CA ALA A 257 -31.97 -6.18 23.85
C ALA A 257 -32.72 -4.88 24.16
N LYS A 258 -34.02 -4.86 23.86
CA LYS A 258 -34.88 -3.76 24.28
C LYS A 258 -34.94 -3.78 25.81
N LYS A 259 -34.80 -2.62 26.46
CA LYS A 259 -35.13 -2.48 27.88
C LYS A 259 -36.65 -2.66 27.99
N ILE A 260 -37.09 -3.87 28.29
CA ILE A 260 -38.46 -4.15 28.70
C ILE A 260 -38.59 -3.48 30.07
N LYS A 261 -39.48 -2.49 30.15
CA LYS A 261 -39.77 -1.75 31.38
C LYS A 261 -41.04 -2.32 31.98
#